data_AF-A0A959GQA5-F1
#
_entry.id   AF-A0A959GQA5-F1
#
_cell.length_a   1.000
_cell.length_b   1.000
_cell.length_c   1.000
_cell.angle_alpha   90.00
_cell.angle_beta   90.00
_cell.angle_gamma   90.00
#
_symmetry.space_group_name_H-M   'P 1'
#
loop_
_entity.id
_entity.type
_entity.pdbx_description
1 polymer ?
#
loop_
_entity_poly.entity_id
_entity_poly.type
_entity_poly.pdbx_seq_one_letter_code
_entity_poly.pdbx_strand_id
1 'polypeptide(L)'
;MQLEWYHYLIAVLGSALAGSINTLAGNGSAITLTILTELLGLPGNLANGTNRIGIFTQSAAGTVAFWRNGKLNLGRSRLPIILNIIGAIIGVAVAVNVSNEAFKNVFRFLMVVMLFVILIKPSRWLRSTDTNRKTNPWIAIPLYLALGFYGGFIQMGMGVFFLAVMVLYAHYSLVDANAVKIFVVGFYTFLVILIFQSQGLIDWKIGLIMAVGQTAGGYFTAHYASRYEQANVWAHRLLIVVVLLAIVKLFNLHQLFL
;
A
#
# COMPACT_ATOMS: atom_id res chain seq x y z
N MET A 1 9.83 26.64 -3.00
CA MET A 1 10.08 26.32 -4.42
C MET A 1 8.85 26.73 -5.22
N GLN A 2 8.98 27.56 -6.26
CA GLN A 2 7.87 27.82 -7.17
C GLN A 2 7.70 26.59 -8.06
N LEU A 3 6.52 25.98 -8.02
CA LEU A 3 6.20 24.80 -8.83
C LEU A 3 5.70 25.24 -10.19
N GLU A 4 6.41 24.84 -11.24
CA GLU A 4 5.97 25.00 -12.63
C GLU A 4 4.74 24.11 -12.93
N TRP A 5 3.97 24.48 -13.95
CA TRP A 5 2.73 23.80 -14.34
C TRP A 5 2.93 22.28 -14.59
N TYR A 6 4.07 21.89 -15.17
CA TYR A 6 4.36 20.49 -15.48
C TYR A 6 4.57 19.63 -14.23
N HIS A 7 5.00 20.21 -13.10
CA HIS A 7 5.10 19.48 -11.83
C HIS A 7 3.74 18.99 -11.36
N TYR A 8 2.72 19.85 -11.48
CA TYR A 8 1.35 19.48 -11.12
C TYR A 8 0.79 18.41 -12.04
N LEU A 9 1.07 18.49 -13.35
CA LEU A 9 0.65 17.47 -14.31
C LEU A 9 1.28 16.10 -14.00
N ILE A 10 2.59 16.07 -13.76
CA ILE A 10 3.31 14.84 -13.36
C ILE A 10 2.76 14.31 -12.03
N ALA A 11 2.51 15.18 -11.05
CA ALA A 11 1.96 14.79 -9.77
C ALA A 11 0.59 14.12 -9.93
N VAL A 12 -0.31 14.67 -10.76
CA VAL A 12 -1.64 14.10 -10.99
C VAL A 12 -1.56 12.77 -11.76
N LEU A 13 -0.88 12.74 -12.91
CA LEU A 13 -0.82 11.55 -13.76
C LEU A 13 -0.03 10.42 -13.10
N GLY A 14 1.12 10.76 -12.51
CA GLY A 14 1.93 9.82 -11.74
C GLY A 14 1.17 9.26 -10.54
N SER A 15 0.39 10.10 -9.85
CA SER A 15 -0.48 9.64 -8.76
C SER A 15 -1.62 8.76 -9.24
N ALA A 16 -2.18 8.99 -10.44
CA ALA A 16 -3.19 8.09 -11.01
C ALA A 16 -2.63 6.70 -11.32
N LEU A 17 -1.44 6.62 -11.89
CA LEU A 17 -0.73 5.35 -12.06
C LEU A 17 -0.45 4.70 -10.70
N ALA A 18 0.02 5.49 -9.73
CA ALA A 18 0.27 5.02 -8.37
C ALA A 18 -1.00 4.47 -7.69
N GLY A 19 -2.14 5.14 -7.82
CA GLY A 19 -3.41 4.70 -7.26
C GLY A 19 -3.87 3.37 -7.86
N SER A 20 -3.66 3.20 -9.16
CA SER A 20 -3.94 1.94 -9.87
C SER A 20 -3.06 0.80 -9.37
N ILE A 21 -1.73 1.01 -9.33
CA ILE A 21 -0.76 0.02 -8.84
C ILE A 21 -1.00 -0.30 -7.36
N ASN A 22 -1.29 0.71 -6.53
CA ASN A 22 -1.56 0.52 -5.12
C ASN A 22 -2.82 -0.34 -4.91
N THR A 23 -3.84 -0.15 -5.74
CA THR A 23 -5.08 -0.92 -5.65
C THR A 23 -4.90 -2.39 -6.00
N LEU A 24 -4.09 -2.72 -7.02
CA LEU A 24 -3.88 -4.11 -7.46
C LEU A 24 -2.73 -4.84 -6.74
N ALA A 25 -1.57 -4.19 -6.63
CA ALA A 25 -0.31 -4.80 -6.20
C ALA A 25 0.22 -4.25 -4.88
N GLY A 26 -0.25 -3.06 -4.44
CA GLY A 26 0.05 -2.55 -3.10
C GLY A 26 1.38 -1.82 -2.92
N ASN A 27 1.98 -1.29 -4.00
CA ASN A 27 3.22 -0.51 -3.93
C ASN A 27 3.16 0.87 -4.62
N GLY A 28 1.96 1.46 -4.79
CA GLY A 28 1.86 2.76 -5.45
C GLY A 28 2.57 3.89 -4.70
N SER A 29 2.70 3.78 -3.38
CA SER A 29 3.44 4.75 -2.57
C SER A 29 4.91 4.90 -2.99
N ALA A 30 5.53 3.89 -3.61
CA ALA A 30 6.88 4.04 -4.14
C ALA A 30 6.95 5.11 -5.23
N ILE A 31 5.91 5.22 -6.06
CA ILE A 31 5.80 6.21 -7.13
C ILE A 31 5.51 7.59 -6.53
N THR A 32 4.47 7.71 -5.70
CA THR A 32 4.11 9.01 -5.10
C THR A 32 5.21 9.57 -4.21
N LEU A 33 5.89 8.74 -3.41
CA LEU A 33 7.01 9.19 -2.60
C LEU A 33 8.23 9.56 -3.46
N THR A 34 8.51 8.86 -4.55
CA THR A 34 9.57 9.28 -5.50
C THR A 34 9.23 10.64 -6.12
N ILE A 35 7.96 10.89 -6.50
CA ILE A 35 7.53 12.21 -6.98
C ILE A 35 7.75 13.27 -5.89
N LEU A 36 7.30 13.01 -4.67
CA LEU A 36 7.40 13.97 -3.57
C LEU A 36 8.86 14.27 -3.17
N THR A 37 9.73 13.27 -3.08
CA THR A 37 11.11 13.46 -2.62
C THR A 37 12.05 13.88 -3.75
N GLU A 38 12.05 13.15 -4.87
CA GLU A 38 13.05 13.34 -5.92
C GLU A 38 12.68 14.44 -6.91
N LEU A 39 11.39 14.64 -7.20
CA LEU A 39 10.94 15.68 -8.14
C LEU A 39 10.54 16.97 -7.44
N LEU A 40 9.83 16.86 -6.31
CA LEU A 40 9.33 18.02 -5.58
C LEU A 40 10.22 18.43 -4.40
N GLY A 41 11.26 17.66 -4.10
CA GLY A 41 12.27 18.02 -3.09
C GLY A 41 11.78 18.01 -1.64
N LEU A 42 10.65 17.36 -1.33
CA LEU A 42 10.14 17.32 0.04
C LEU A 42 11.04 16.43 0.92
N PRO A 43 11.30 16.84 2.18
CA PRO A 43 11.92 15.96 3.17
C PRO A 43 11.11 14.68 3.36
N GLY A 44 11.78 13.55 3.62
CA GLY A 44 11.14 12.21 3.68
C GLY A 44 9.93 12.12 4.62
N ASN A 45 10.00 12.73 5.80
CA ASN A 45 8.90 12.72 6.77
C ASN A 45 7.69 13.55 6.29
N LEU A 46 7.94 14.73 5.71
CA LEU A 46 6.90 15.57 5.11
C LEU A 46 6.26 14.88 3.89
N ALA A 47 7.08 14.23 3.05
CA ALA A 47 6.60 13.43 1.92
C ALA A 47 5.74 12.25 2.38
N ASN A 48 6.16 11.52 3.42
CA ASN A 48 5.40 10.39 3.98
C ASN A 48 4.02 10.84 4.49
N GLY A 49 3.96 11.94 5.26
CA GLY A 49 2.70 12.50 5.75
C GLY A 49 1.82 13.02 4.61
N THR A 50 2.38 13.78 3.67
CA THR A 50 1.67 14.32 2.49
C THR A 50 1.06 13.22 1.62
N ASN A 51 1.79 12.12 1.40
CA ASN A 51 1.32 10.96 0.65
C ASN A 51 0.06 10.31 1.26
N ARG A 52 -0.16 10.45 2.58
CA ARG A 52 -1.31 9.84 3.26
C ARG A 52 -2.65 10.38 2.78
N ILE A 53 -2.70 11.65 2.34
CA ILE A 53 -3.92 12.27 1.81
C ILE A 53 -4.44 11.50 0.58
N GLY A 54 -3.54 11.22 -0.36
CA GLY A 54 -3.87 10.45 -1.57
C GLY A 54 -4.19 8.99 -1.26
N ILE A 55 -3.47 8.35 -0.33
CA ILE A 55 -3.77 6.98 0.10
C ILE A 55 -5.15 6.89 0.74
N PHE A 56 -5.52 7.82 1.61
CA PHE A 56 -6.81 7.82 2.30
C PHE A 56 -7.96 7.96 1.30
N THR A 57 -7.91 8.97 0.44
CA THR A 57 -8.95 9.24 -0.55
C THR A 57 -9.08 8.12 -1.60
N GLN A 58 -7.94 7.61 -2.10
CA GLN A 58 -7.88 6.40 -2.93
C GLN A 58 -8.52 5.21 -2.23
N SER A 59 -8.19 5.01 -0.95
CA SER A 59 -8.67 3.84 -0.21
C SER A 59 -10.15 3.94 0.11
N ALA A 60 -10.67 5.13 0.40
CA ALA A 60 -12.09 5.37 0.58
C ALA A 60 -12.86 5.08 -0.72
N ALA A 61 -12.42 5.63 -1.86
CA ALA A 61 -13.07 5.39 -3.14
C ALA A 61 -12.97 3.92 -3.59
N GLY A 62 -11.79 3.30 -3.44
CA GLY A 62 -11.58 1.89 -3.75
C GLY A 62 -12.41 0.97 -2.85
N THR A 63 -12.56 1.29 -1.57
CA THR A 63 -13.44 0.58 -0.63
C THR A 63 -14.88 0.58 -1.13
N VAL A 64 -15.38 1.76 -1.52
CA VAL A 64 -16.75 1.88 -2.07
C VAL A 64 -16.90 1.02 -3.33
N ALA A 65 -15.91 1.01 -4.23
CA ALA A 65 -15.93 0.19 -5.43
C ALA A 65 -15.93 -1.31 -5.12
N PHE A 66 -15.05 -1.79 -4.25
CA PHE A 66 -15.02 -3.21 -3.85
C PHE A 66 -16.27 -3.64 -3.11
N TRP A 67 -16.79 -2.79 -2.22
CA TRP A 67 -18.01 -3.05 -1.47
C TRP A 67 -19.25 -3.16 -2.38
N ARG A 68 -19.45 -2.19 -3.28
CA ARG A 68 -20.57 -2.20 -4.25
C ARG A 68 -20.54 -3.40 -5.19
N ASN A 69 -19.36 -3.93 -5.49
CA ASN A 69 -19.20 -5.13 -6.32
C ASN A 69 -19.11 -6.44 -5.48
N GLY A 70 -19.46 -6.41 -4.19
CA GLY A 70 -19.58 -7.62 -3.35
C GLY A 70 -18.26 -8.30 -2.97
N LYS A 71 -17.11 -7.63 -3.12
CA LYS A 71 -15.78 -8.20 -2.83
C LYS A 71 -15.29 -7.98 -1.40
N LEU A 72 -15.94 -7.09 -0.64
CA LEU A 72 -15.55 -6.77 0.73
C LEU A 72 -16.45 -7.46 1.76
N ASN A 73 -15.94 -8.51 2.40
CA ASN A 73 -16.61 -9.18 3.53
C ASN A 73 -15.98 -8.74 4.87
N LEU A 74 -16.61 -7.77 5.54
CA LEU A 74 -16.12 -7.25 6.82
C LEU A 74 -16.23 -8.27 7.96
N GLY A 75 -17.26 -9.12 7.97
CA GLY A 75 -17.48 -10.12 9.01
C GLY A 75 -16.34 -11.14 9.10
N ARG A 76 -15.94 -11.68 7.96
CA ARG A 76 -14.80 -12.60 7.84
C ARG A 76 -13.46 -11.93 8.16
N SER A 77 -13.37 -10.63 7.90
CA SER A 77 -12.12 -9.87 7.97
C SER A 77 -11.94 -9.08 9.27
N ARG A 78 -12.82 -9.28 10.27
CA ARG A 78 -12.80 -8.51 11.53
C ARG A 78 -11.44 -8.57 12.23
N LEU A 79 -10.87 -9.76 12.41
CA LEU A 79 -9.60 -9.95 13.11
C LEU A 79 -8.43 -9.22 12.42
N PRO A 80 -8.13 -9.46 11.12
CA PRO A 80 -7.05 -8.72 10.46
C PRO A 80 -7.31 -7.20 10.43
N ILE A 81 -8.56 -6.75 10.28
CA ILE A 81 -8.89 -5.32 10.30
C ILE A 81 -8.51 -4.68 11.64
N ILE A 82 -9.01 -5.22 12.75
CA ILE A 82 -8.82 -4.63 14.08
C ILE A 82 -7.32 -4.60 14.44
N LEU A 83 -6.63 -5.72 14.23
CA LEU A 83 -5.22 -5.82 14.59
C LEU A 83 -4.32 -4.95 13.70
N ASN A 84 -4.63 -4.79 12.41
CA ASN A 84 -3.88 -3.86 11.57
C ASN A 84 -4.10 -2.40 12.01
N ILE A 85 -5.32 -2.02 12.42
CA ILE A 85 -5.57 -0.67 12.93
C ILE A 85 -4.76 -0.42 14.21
N ILE A 86 -4.80 -1.34 15.17
CA ILE A 86 -4.03 -1.25 16.41
C ILE A 86 -2.53 -1.15 16.10
N GLY A 87 -2.03 -2.06 15.26
CA GLY A 87 -0.65 -2.05 14.81
C GLY A 87 -0.27 -0.71 14.17
N ALA A 88 -1.10 -0.17 13.29
CA ALA A 88 -0.81 1.07 12.57
C ALA A 88 -0.73 2.28 13.49
N ILE A 89 -1.56 2.36 14.53
CA ILE A 89 -1.49 3.43 15.53
C ILE A 89 -0.15 3.36 16.29
N ILE A 90 0.27 2.15 16.68
CA ILE A 90 1.59 1.94 17.32
C ILE A 90 2.72 2.30 16.34
N GLY A 91 2.59 1.88 15.09
CA GLY A 91 3.58 2.13 14.03
C GLY A 91 3.81 3.61 13.76
N VAL A 92 2.75 4.42 13.65
CA VAL A 92 2.89 5.86 13.43
C VAL A 92 3.46 6.58 14.66
N ALA A 93 3.12 6.15 15.88
CA ALA A 93 3.71 6.70 17.10
C ALA A 93 5.24 6.49 17.17
N VAL A 94 5.73 5.39 16.61
CA VAL A 94 7.17 5.16 16.41
C VAL A 94 7.70 5.98 15.24
N ALA A 95 6.95 6.07 14.13
CA ALA A 95 7.38 6.78 12.91
C ALA A 95 7.82 8.22 13.15
N VAL A 96 7.10 8.94 14.00
CA VAL A 96 7.37 10.36 14.27
C VAL A 96 8.67 10.58 15.07
N ASN A 97 9.26 9.53 15.65
CA ASN A 97 10.44 9.62 16.51
C ASN A 97 11.70 8.94 15.92
N VAL A 98 11.63 8.37 14.71
CA VAL A 98 12.73 7.59 14.10
C VAL A 98 13.48 8.40 13.04
N SER A 99 14.81 8.22 12.98
CA SER A 99 15.66 8.87 11.98
C SER A 99 15.48 8.28 10.57
N ASN A 100 15.70 9.12 9.54
CA ASN A 100 15.59 8.73 8.13
C ASN A 100 16.52 7.56 7.73
N GLU A 101 17.65 7.40 8.42
CA GLU A 101 18.64 6.37 8.11
C GLU A 101 18.20 4.99 8.63
N ALA A 102 17.70 4.92 9.88
CA ALA A 102 17.14 3.71 10.44
C ALA A 102 15.94 3.20 9.60
N PHE A 103 15.10 4.12 9.11
CA PHE A 103 14.01 3.82 8.18
C PHE A 103 14.49 3.11 6.91
N LYS A 104 15.53 3.63 6.23
CA LYS A 104 16.03 3.09 4.97
C LYS A 104 16.56 1.66 5.12
N ASN A 105 17.25 1.39 6.24
CA ASN A 105 17.82 0.08 6.51
C ASN A 105 16.75 -1.00 6.76
N VAL A 106 15.71 -0.68 7.55
CA VAL A 106 14.59 -1.60 7.79
C VAL A 106 13.84 -1.91 6.49
N PHE A 107 13.57 -0.88 5.67
CA PHE A 107 12.89 -1.05 4.40
C PHE A 107 13.66 -1.97 3.44
N ARG A 108 14.99 -1.78 3.33
CA ARG A 108 15.86 -2.62 2.50
C ARG A 108 15.75 -4.10 2.86
N PHE A 109 15.89 -4.42 4.14
CA PHE A 109 15.83 -5.80 4.62
C PHE A 109 14.48 -6.46 4.32
N LEU A 110 13.37 -5.77 4.61
CA LEU A 110 12.02 -6.31 4.43
C LEU A 110 11.69 -6.58 2.95
N MET A 111 12.20 -5.77 2.02
CA MET A 111 11.99 -5.97 0.59
C MET A 111 12.68 -7.24 0.06
N VAL A 112 13.87 -7.56 0.56
CA VAL A 112 14.56 -8.82 0.21
C VAL A 112 13.74 -10.01 0.67
N VAL A 113 13.26 -10.00 1.92
CA VAL A 113 12.41 -11.07 2.45
C VAL A 113 11.14 -11.23 1.59
N MET A 114 10.53 -10.11 1.18
CA MET A 114 9.31 -10.14 0.37
C MET A 114 9.51 -10.76 -1.02
N LEU A 115 10.65 -10.50 -1.66
CA LEU A 115 11.00 -11.14 -2.94
C LEU A 115 10.89 -12.66 -2.85
N PHE A 116 11.56 -13.24 -1.86
CA PHE A 116 11.56 -14.69 -1.67
C PHE A 116 10.14 -15.21 -1.42
N VAL A 117 9.36 -14.53 -0.57
CA VAL A 117 7.96 -14.91 -0.29
C VAL A 117 7.10 -14.96 -1.56
N ILE A 118 7.29 -14.04 -2.49
CA ILE A 118 6.48 -13.95 -3.71
C ILE A 118 6.89 -15.00 -4.75
N LEU A 119 8.19 -15.27 -4.87
CA LEU A 119 8.69 -16.28 -5.80
C LEU A 119 8.38 -17.71 -5.33
N ILE A 120 8.14 -17.91 -4.03
CA ILE A 120 7.79 -19.22 -3.49
C ILE A 120 6.36 -19.59 -3.88
N LYS A 121 6.24 -20.62 -4.74
CA LYS A 121 5.00 -21.30 -5.13
C LYS A 121 3.95 -20.35 -5.75
N PRO A 122 4.20 -19.80 -6.96
CA PRO A 122 3.32 -18.82 -7.63
C PRO A 122 1.87 -19.31 -7.80
N SER A 123 1.65 -20.62 -7.95
CA SER A 123 0.29 -21.21 -8.04
C SER A 123 -0.57 -20.91 -6.82
N ARG A 124 0.02 -20.68 -5.64
CA ARG A 124 -0.73 -20.33 -4.42
C ARG A 124 -1.35 -18.94 -4.48
N TRP A 125 -0.86 -18.05 -5.34
CA TRP A 125 -1.36 -16.68 -5.46
C TRP A 125 -2.63 -16.56 -6.29
N LEU A 126 -2.88 -17.52 -7.17
CA LEU A 126 -4.07 -17.56 -8.04
C LEU A 126 -5.21 -18.42 -7.47
N ARG A 127 -5.22 -18.63 -6.15
CA ARG A 127 -6.27 -19.41 -5.48
C ARG A 127 -7.58 -18.62 -5.38
N SER A 128 -8.68 -19.36 -5.32
CA SER A 128 -9.96 -18.83 -4.86
C SER A 128 -9.97 -18.68 -3.35
N THR A 129 -10.84 -17.79 -2.87
CA THR A 129 -11.04 -17.53 -1.44
C THR A 129 -11.63 -18.75 -0.73
N ASP A 130 -10.91 -19.30 0.24
CA ASP A 130 -11.36 -20.46 1.04
C ASP A 130 -12.09 -19.98 2.29
N THR A 131 -13.43 -20.04 2.31
CA THR A 131 -14.28 -19.58 3.43
C THR A 131 -14.21 -20.44 4.68
N ASN A 132 -13.70 -21.67 4.58
CA ASN A 132 -13.60 -22.58 5.70
C ASN A 132 -12.25 -22.50 6.41
N ARG A 133 -11.27 -21.79 5.82
CA ARG A 133 -9.95 -21.59 6.41
C ARG A 133 -10.05 -20.85 7.75
N LYS A 134 -9.71 -21.56 8.82
CA LYS A 134 -9.42 -20.97 10.14
C LYS A 134 -7.92 -20.70 10.26
N THR A 135 -7.56 -19.46 10.60
CA THR A 135 -6.18 -19.09 10.89
C THR A 135 -5.85 -19.41 12.35
N ASN A 136 -4.63 -19.90 12.62
CA ASN A 136 -4.16 -20.10 13.99
C ASN A 136 -3.96 -18.73 14.67
N PRO A 137 -4.66 -18.43 15.78
CA PRO A 137 -4.54 -17.14 16.48
C PRO A 137 -3.10 -16.80 16.90
N TRP A 138 -2.32 -17.80 17.33
CA TRP A 138 -0.93 -17.61 17.78
C TRP A 138 0.00 -17.10 16.68
N ILE A 139 -0.33 -17.37 15.42
CA ILE A 139 0.40 -16.86 14.25
C ILE A 139 -0.29 -15.61 13.70
N ALA A 140 -1.62 -15.63 13.61
CA ALA A 140 -2.40 -14.58 12.99
C ALA A 140 -2.29 -13.25 13.74
N ILE A 141 -2.35 -13.27 15.08
CA ILE A 141 -2.32 -12.07 15.90
C ILE A 141 -1.03 -11.27 15.71
N PRO A 142 0.18 -11.83 15.98
CA PRO A 142 1.42 -11.09 15.80
C PRO A 142 1.63 -10.68 14.35
N LEU A 143 1.22 -11.51 13.38
CA LEU A 143 1.38 -11.21 11.96
C LEU A 143 0.53 -10.01 11.51
N TYR A 144 -0.74 -9.94 11.91
CA TYR A 144 -1.61 -8.81 11.57
C TYR A 144 -1.23 -7.53 12.32
N LEU A 145 -0.77 -7.63 13.56
CA LEU A 145 -0.21 -6.49 14.30
C LEU A 145 1.04 -5.95 13.61
N ALA A 146 1.96 -6.82 13.18
CA ALA A 146 3.18 -6.43 12.47
C ALA A 146 2.89 -5.76 11.12
N LEU A 147 1.90 -6.27 10.36
CA LEU A 147 1.43 -5.64 9.13
C LEU A 147 0.90 -4.22 9.38
N GLY A 148 0.04 -4.08 10.40
CA GLY A 148 -0.48 -2.79 10.82
C GLY A 148 0.63 -1.83 11.18
N PHE A 149 1.54 -2.27 12.07
CA PHE A 149 2.71 -1.51 12.48
C PHE A 149 3.50 -0.98 11.30
N TYR A 150 3.82 -1.86 10.33
CA TYR A 150 4.53 -1.47 9.13
C TYR A 150 3.76 -0.46 8.26
N GLY A 151 2.43 -0.61 8.15
CA GLY A 151 1.54 0.31 7.43
C GLY A 151 1.45 1.70 8.06
N GLY A 152 1.32 1.77 9.38
CA GLY A 152 1.39 3.02 10.13
C GLY A 152 2.76 3.69 10.00
N PHE A 153 3.82 2.88 10.11
CA PHE A 153 5.21 3.35 10.10
C PHE A 153 5.65 3.89 8.72
N ILE A 154 5.70 3.04 7.69
CA ILE A 154 6.28 3.35 6.37
C ILE A 154 5.24 3.46 5.26
N GLN A 155 4.24 2.58 5.27
CA GLN A 155 3.22 2.40 4.21
C GLN A 155 3.72 1.96 2.83
N MET A 156 4.88 2.46 2.37
CA MET A 156 5.51 2.01 1.13
C MET A 156 5.70 0.50 1.18
N GLY A 157 5.30 -0.20 0.10
CA GLY A 157 5.37 -1.66 0.03
C GLY A 157 4.39 -2.43 0.94
N MET A 158 3.69 -1.78 1.89
CA MET A 158 2.84 -2.49 2.86
C MET A 158 1.79 -3.36 2.19
N GLY A 159 1.20 -2.88 1.10
CA GLY A 159 0.17 -3.64 0.42
C GLY A 159 0.67 -4.96 -0.16
N VAL A 160 1.95 -5.06 -0.52
CA VAL A 160 2.58 -6.32 -0.94
C VAL A 160 2.64 -7.31 0.23
N PHE A 161 3.08 -6.86 1.42
CA PHE A 161 3.09 -7.69 2.64
C PHE A 161 1.68 -8.13 3.04
N PHE A 162 0.73 -7.21 2.96
CA PHE A 162 -0.66 -7.51 3.26
C PHE A 162 -1.22 -8.60 2.34
N LEU A 163 -0.98 -8.48 1.04
CA LEU A 163 -1.42 -9.48 0.06
C LEU A 163 -0.75 -10.84 0.29
N ALA A 164 0.56 -10.85 0.58
CA ALA A 164 1.28 -12.09 0.89
C ALA A 164 0.63 -12.84 2.07
N VAL A 165 0.38 -12.14 3.17
CA VAL A 165 -0.23 -12.74 4.36
C VAL A 165 -1.67 -13.18 4.07
N MET A 166 -2.49 -12.32 3.46
CA MET A 166 -3.90 -12.64 3.24
C MET A 166 -4.09 -13.78 2.25
N VAL A 167 -3.28 -13.85 1.19
CA VAL A 167 -3.38 -14.87 0.15
C VAL A 167 -2.71 -16.18 0.57
N LEU A 168 -1.46 -16.12 1.03
CA LEU A 168 -0.67 -17.32 1.30
C LEU A 168 -0.99 -17.96 2.65
N TYR A 169 -1.33 -17.16 3.67
CA TYR A 169 -1.64 -17.66 5.01
C TYR A 169 -3.15 -17.73 5.29
N ALA A 170 -3.88 -16.64 5.02
CA ALA A 170 -5.32 -16.57 5.31
C ALA A 170 -6.23 -17.08 4.17
N HIS A 171 -5.64 -17.52 3.05
CA HIS A 171 -6.31 -18.15 1.91
C HIS A 171 -7.41 -17.30 1.25
N TYR A 172 -7.20 -15.99 1.17
CA TYR A 172 -8.02 -15.12 0.33
C TYR A 172 -7.56 -15.20 -1.14
N SER A 173 -8.47 -14.98 -2.08
CA SER A 173 -8.10 -14.60 -3.45
C SER A 173 -7.42 -13.22 -3.44
N LEU A 174 -6.67 -12.91 -4.50
CA LEU A 174 -6.00 -11.61 -4.62
C LEU A 174 -6.98 -10.43 -4.61
N VAL A 175 -8.12 -10.55 -5.29
CA VAL A 175 -9.15 -9.51 -5.33
C VAL A 175 -9.77 -9.29 -3.95
N ASP A 176 -10.15 -10.35 -3.24
CA ASP A 176 -10.76 -10.22 -1.90
C ASP A 176 -9.73 -9.70 -0.87
N ALA A 177 -8.48 -10.16 -0.95
CA ALA A 177 -7.39 -9.64 -0.14
C ALA A 177 -7.16 -8.14 -0.39
N ASN A 178 -7.21 -7.70 -1.66
CA ASN A 178 -7.11 -6.29 -2.02
C ASN A 178 -8.29 -5.47 -1.49
N ALA A 179 -9.52 -6.01 -1.51
CA ALA A 179 -10.68 -5.35 -0.94
C ALA A 179 -10.49 -5.09 0.57
N VAL A 180 -10.07 -6.10 1.34
CA VAL A 180 -9.80 -5.95 2.77
C VAL A 180 -8.65 -4.99 3.02
N LYS A 181 -7.56 -5.11 2.24
CA LYS A 181 -6.39 -4.22 2.31
C LYS A 181 -6.80 -2.77 2.15
N ILE A 182 -7.54 -2.46 1.08
CA ILE A 182 -7.94 -1.09 0.77
C ILE A 182 -8.84 -0.52 1.86
N PHE A 183 -9.77 -1.32 2.40
CA PHE A 183 -10.59 -0.91 3.54
C PHE A 183 -9.75 -0.57 4.78
N VAL A 184 -8.91 -1.50 5.23
CA VAL A 184 -8.13 -1.28 6.45
C VAL A 184 -7.13 -0.14 6.29
N VAL A 185 -6.48 -0.05 5.12
CA VAL A 185 -5.58 1.06 4.78
C VAL A 185 -6.31 2.39 4.89
N GLY A 186 -7.50 2.53 4.30
CA GLY A 186 -8.26 3.76 4.40
C GLY A 186 -8.57 4.12 5.84
N PHE A 187 -9.03 3.15 6.63
CA PHE A 187 -9.44 3.39 8.01
C PHE A 187 -8.28 3.83 8.90
N TYR A 188 -7.18 3.08 8.96
CA TYR A 188 -6.06 3.51 9.82
C TYR A 188 -5.35 4.74 9.24
N THR A 189 -5.33 4.92 7.91
CA THR A 189 -4.66 6.10 7.30
C THR A 189 -5.35 7.38 7.70
N PHE A 190 -6.68 7.38 7.86
CA PHE A 190 -7.41 8.51 8.44
C PHE A 190 -6.84 8.90 9.82
N LEU A 191 -6.64 7.93 10.72
CA LEU A 191 -6.07 8.18 12.06
C LEU A 191 -4.61 8.66 11.97
N VAL A 192 -3.83 8.05 11.08
CA VAL A 192 -2.43 8.41 10.84
C VAL A 192 -2.30 9.86 10.33
N ILE A 193 -3.21 10.32 9.46
CA ILE A 193 -3.26 11.72 8.99
C ILE A 193 -3.41 12.68 10.16
N LEU A 194 -4.28 12.39 11.13
CA LEU A 194 -4.47 13.25 12.31
C LEU A 194 -3.17 13.42 13.12
N ILE A 195 -2.37 12.35 13.21
CA ILE A 195 -1.08 12.37 13.91
C ILE A 195 -0.02 13.12 13.10
N PHE A 196 0.11 12.88 11.79
CA PHE A 196 1.04 13.65 10.96
C PHE A 196 0.67 15.14 10.93
N GLN A 197 -0.62 15.46 10.94
CA GLN A 197 -1.11 16.83 10.96
C GLN A 197 -0.73 17.54 12.26
N SER A 198 -0.85 16.89 13.41
CA SER A 198 -0.49 17.50 14.70
C SER A 198 1.01 17.82 14.82
N GLN A 199 1.84 17.17 13.99
CA GLN A 199 3.28 17.41 13.88
C GLN A 199 3.66 18.41 12.77
N GLY A 200 2.69 18.94 12.02
CA GLY A 200 2.95 19.84 10.89
C GLY A 200 3.65 19.15 9.70
N LEU A 201 3.51 17.83 9.56
CA LEU A 201 4.21 17.00 8.57
C LEU A 201 3.35 16.70 7.33
N ILE A 202 2.42 17.59 6.97
CA ILE A 202 1.55 17.46 5.79
C ILE A 202 1.57 18.74 4.97
N ASP A 203 1.96 18.63 3.70
CA ASP A 203 1.67 19.64 2.69
C ASP A 203 0.29 19.37 2.08
N TRP A 204 -0.72 20.10 2.55
CA TRP A 204 -2.10 19.90 2.09
C TRP A 204 -2.29 20.23 0.62
N LYS A 205 -1.58 21.22 0.08
CA LYS A 205 -1.75 21.65 -1.30
C LYS A 205 -1.30 20.54 -2.25
N ILE A 206 -0.08 20.03 -2.05
CA ILE A 206 0.46 18.95 -2.87
C ILE A 206 -0.32 17.66 -2.62
N GLY A 207 -0.63 17.35 -1.35
CA GLY A 207 -1.38 16.16 -0.98
C GLY A 207 -2.75 16.06 -1.64
N LEU A 208 -3.50 17.18 -1.69
CA LEU A 208 -4.81 17.23 -2.35
C LEU A 208 -4.69 17.11 -3.88
N ILE A 209 -3.68 17.72 -4.50
CA ILE A 209 -3.46 17.61 -5.95
C ILE A 209 -3.16 16.16 -6.34
N MET A 210 -2.28 15.49 -5.60
CA MET A 210 -1.97 14.07 -5.83
C MET A 210 -3.18 13.18 -5.54
N ALA A 211 -3.97 13.51 -4.53
CA ALA A 211 -5.18 12.77 -4.17
C ALA A 211 -6.19 12.69 -5.31
N VAL A 212 -6.32 13.72 -6.16
CA VAL A 212 -7.20 13.68 -7.34
C VAL A 212 -6.81 12.52 -8.26
N GLY A 213 -5.54 12.48 -8.67
CA GLY A 213 -5.03 11.43 -9.55
C GLY A 213 -5.14 10.06 -8.87
N GLN A 214 -4.62 9.95 -7.65
CA GLN A 214 -4.58 8.68 -6.92
C GLN A 214 -5.98 8.09 -6.71
N THR A 215 -6.95 8.93 -6.35
CA THR A 215 -8.34 8.51 -6.16
C THR A 215 -8.96 8.00 -7.45
N ALA A 216 -8.81 8.73 -8.56
CA ALA A 216 -9.34 8.31 -9.85
C ALA A 216 -8.75 6.95 -10.27
N GLY A 217 -7.42 6.83 -10.29
CA GLY A 217 -6.74 5.59 -10.67
C GLY A 217 -7.11 4.42 -9.78
N GLY A 218 -7.19 4.65 -8.46
CA GLY A 218 -7.58 3.61 -7.50
C GLY A 218 -9.04 3.16 -7.63
N TYR A 219 -9.96 4.11 -7.79
CA TYR A 219 -11.40 3.81 -7.95
C TYR A 219 -11.65 2.97 -9.20
N PHE A 220 -11.19 3.42 -10.37
CA PHE A 220 -11.40 2.71 -11.62
C PHE A 220 -10.78 1.32 -11.57
N THR A 221 -9.56 1.22 -11.05
CA THR A 221 -8.88 -0.06 -10.90
C THR A 221 -9.64 -1.02 -9.97
N ALA A 222 -10.12 -0.56 -8.82
CA ALA A 222 -10.92 -1.38 -7.90
C ALA A 222 -12.24 -1.82 -8.57
N HIS A 223 -12.88 -0.91 -9.30
CA HIS A 223 -14.12 -1.18 -10.01
C HIS A 223 -13.97 -2.27 -11.08
N TYR A 224 -12.96 -2.15 -11.95
CA TYR A 224 -12.69 -3.13 -13.01
C TYR A 224 -12.18 -4.46 -12.44
N ALA A 225 -11.25 -4.42 -11.47
CA ALA A 225 -10.71 -5.63 -10.85
C ALA A 225 -11.78 -6.46 -10.13
N SER A 226 -12.86 -5.81 -9.66
CA SER A 226 -13.98 -6.51 -9.02
C SER A 226 -14.88 -7.25 -10.00
N ARG A 227 -14.88 -6.87 -11.28
CA ARG A 227 -15.80 -7.39 -12.30
C ARG A 227 -15.13 -8.34 -13.29
N TYR A 228 -13.82 -8.22 -13.49
CA TYR A 228 -13.10 -8.98 -14.49
C TYR A 228 -12.55 -10.30 -13.93
N GLU A 229 -12.86 -11.42 -14.58
CA GLU A 229 -12.48 -12.76 -14.10
C GLU A 229 -10.95 -12.95 -14.01
N GLN A 230 -10.20 -12.40 -14.97
CA GLN A 230 -8.74 -12.51 -14.97
C GLN A 230 -8.05 -11.47 -14.05
N ALA A 231 -8.80 -10.69 -13.27
CA ALA A 231 -8.22 -9.66 -12.39
C ALA A 231 -7.18 -10.25 -11.42
N ASN A 232 -7.39 -11.46 -10.91
CA ASN A 232 -6.40 -12.15 -10.06
C ASN A 232 -5.07 -12.39 -10.79
N VAL A 233 -5.12 -12.77 -12.07
CA VAL A 233 -3.92 -13.02 -12.90
C VAL A 233 -3.16 -11.72 -13.14
N TRP A 234 -3.86 -10.65 -13.53
CA TRP A 234 -3.25 -9.34 -13.76
C TRP A 234 -2.69 -8.74 -12.47
N ALA A 235 -3.40 -8.88 -11.34
CA ALA A 235 -2.90 -8.45 -10.03
C ALA A 235 -1.61 -9.19 -9.66
N HIS A 236 -1.56 -10.52 -9.87
CA HIS A 236 -0.37 -11.31 -9.59
C HIS A 236 0.81 -10.92 -10.49
N ARG A 237 0.60 -10.77 -11.81
CA ARG A 237 1.64 -10.33 -12.76
C ARG A 237 2.20 -8.97 -12.37
N LEU A 238 1.32 -8.02 -12.06
CA LEU A 238 1.74 -6.69 -11.65
C LEU A 238 2.52 -6.74 -10.32
N LEU A 239 2.10 -7.57 -9.37
CA LEU A 239 2.82 -7.78 -8.11
C LEU A 239 4.24 -8.30 -8.35
N ILE A 240 4.45 -9.25 -9.26
CA ILE A 240 5.79 -9.73 -9.66
C ILE A 240 6.62 -8.58 -10.24
N VAL A 241 6.09 -7.84 -11.21
CA VAL A 241 6.79 -6.72 -11.87
C VAL A 241 7.20 -5.67 -10.84
N VAL A 242 6.28 -5.27 -9.97
CA VAL A 242 6.52 -4.28 -8.91
C VAL A 242 7.66 -4.69 -7.99
N VAL A 243 7.71 -5.96 -7.61
CA VAL A 243 8.73 -6.47 -6.69
C VAL A 243 10.10 -6.54 -7.38
N LEU A 244 10.14 -7.03 -8.62
CA LEU A 244 11.37 -7.03 -9.43
C LEU A 244 11.95 -5.62 -9.59
N LEU A 245 11.12 -4.65 -9.95
CA LEU A 245 11.54 -3.25 -10.07
C LEU A 245 12.04 -2.69 -8.73
N ALA A 246 11.37 -3.02 -7.63
CA ALA A 246 11.80 -2.60 -6.30
C ALA A 246 13.22 -3.10 -5.98
N ILE A 247 13.56 -4.35 -6.31
CA ILE A 247 14.89 -4.95 -6.07
C ILE A 247 15.95 -4.29 -6.94
N VAL A 248 15.69 -4.15 -8.24
CA VAL A 248 16.63 -3.50 -9.18
C VAL A 248 16.98 -2.11 -8.69
N LYS A 249 15.99 -1.35 -8.21
CA LYS A 249 16.20 -0.03 -7.62
C LYS A 249 16.95 -0.12 -6.28
N LEU A 250 16.58 -1.06 -5.40
CA LEU A 250 17.12 -1.15 -4.04
C LEU A 250 18.62 -1.47 -4.00
N PHE A 251 19.07 -2.34 -4.90
CA PHE A 251 20.45 -2.81 -4.98
C PHE A 251 21.28 -2.06 -6.02
N ASN A 252 20.75 -0.98 -6.60
CA ASN A 252 21.38 -0.23 -7.68
C ASN A 252 21.84 -1.12 -8.86
N LEU A 253 21.16 -2.25 -9.10
CA LEU A 253 21.56 -3.18 -10.17
C LEU A 253 21.47 -2.55 -11.56
N HIS A 254 20.71 -1.46 -11.70
CA HIS A 254 20.70 -0.66 -12.93
C HIS A 254 22.07 -0.07 -13.29
N GLN A 255 22.96 0.14 -12.31
CA GLN A 255 24.32 0.62 -12.54
C GLN A 255 25.25 -0.47 -13.10
N LEU A 256 24.85 -1.75 -13.08
CA LEU A 256 25.61 -2.83 -13.72
C LEU A 256 25.39 -2.88 -15.23
N PHE A 257 24.39 -2.14 -15.73
CA PHE A 257 23.98 -2.11 -17.14
C PHE A 257 24.26 -0.74 -17.80
N LEU A 258 24.90 0.18 -17.09
CA LEU A 258 25.36 1.49 -17.55
C LEU A 258 26.89 1.51 -17.51
#